data_AF-A0A2C9JXE4-F1
#
_entry.id   AF-A0A2C9JXE4-F1
#
_cell.length_a   1.000
_cell.length_b   1.000
_cell.length_c   1.000
_cell.angle_alpha   90.00
_cell.angle_beta   90.00
_cell.angle_gamma   90.00
#
_symmetry.space_group_name_H-M   'P 1'
#
loop_
_entity.id
_entity.type
_entity.pdbx_description
1 polymer ?
#
loop_
_entity_poly.entity_id
_entity_poly.type
_entity_poly.pdbx_seq_one_letter_code
_entity_poly.pdbx_strand_id
1 'polypeptide(L)'
;MAVELGMRVVRGPDWKWGNQDNGEGHVGTIVEIGRPGSQTSPDKTVVVQWDSGARTNYRIGYQGAYDLRIYDNAPCGVKHPNIICDTCRVQGILGMRWKCSKCRDFDLCMMCYMSDKHDLTHTFFRYDNSNSKGVKVPKRRDSQNQKVLAQGIYAGAKVCRGPDWDWANQDGGEGKVGRVTDIRGWDNESGRSVAHVIWSSGSTNVYRMGHKGKVDLKYIHATPSGQYYRDHLPVLGEMLEYFEVLETILFIFLSLAAAFTSILEQLAELRSSHGQETGPDRLVREAAQGHVEVVRDILSKYPDKVDQQSSGKTALQVASHQGHRDIVQLLLNAKASLEAKDEDGDTALHYSAFGNQPEVMRQLLEKRADVDSLNNGGCSTLHVAVNKQHQECVKVLLNWGCNVNIQDAYGDTALHDAIGKENPTIIELLVNYEKIDFRLKNKRGFNVLHHAA
;
A
#
# COMPACT_ATOMS: atom_id res chain seq x y z
N MET A 1 -5.40 -2.56 4.07
CA MET A 1 -5.24 -3.72 4.98
C MET A 1 -5.32 -4.99 4.14
N ALA A 2 -4.47 -6.00 4.42
CA ALA A 2 -4.58 -7.32 3.79
C ALA A 2 -5.88 -8.01 4.20
N VAL A 3 -6.58 -8.64 3.24
CA VAL A 3 -7.80 -9.41 3.50
C VAL A 3 -7.41 -10.78 4.01
N GLU A 4 -7.97 -11.20 5.14
CA GLU A 4 -7.64 -12.49 5.77
C GLU A 4 -8.89 -13.32 6.06
N LEU A 5 -8.70 -14.64 6.09
CA LEU A 5 -9.75 -15.57 6.49
C LEU A 5 -10.15 -15.35 7.95
N GLY A 6 -11.43 -15.51 8.24
CA GLY A 6 -11.98 -15.36 9.59
C GLY A 6 -12.41 -13.95 9.96
N MET A 7 -12.04 -12.93 9.18
CA MET A 7 -12.54 -11.57 9.40
C MET A 7 -14.07 -11.55 9.38
N ARG A 8 -14.65 -10.80 10.32
CA ARG A 8 -16.10 -10.62 10.48
C ARG A 8 -16.51 -9.38 9.73
N VAL A 9 -17.53 -9.49 8.90
CA VAL A 9 -17.94 -8.46 7.94
C VAL A 9 -19.43 -8.17 8.01
N VAL A 10 -19.79 -6.96 7.55
CA VAL A 10 -21.17 -6.52 7.30
C VAL A 10 -21.26 -5.93 5.90
N ARG A 11 -22.47 -5.68 5.39
CA ARG A 11 -22.65 -5.07 4.06
C ARG A 11 -21.93 -3.73 3.91
N GLY A 12 -21.35 -3.55 2.72
CA GLY A 12 -20.53 -2.43 2.30
C GLY A 12 -21.29 -1.34 1.54
N PRO A 13 -20.57 -0.32 1.05
CA PRO A 13 -21.17 0.81 0.35
C PRO A 13 -21.84 0.43 -0.97
N ASP A 14 -21.27 -0.51 -1.74
CA ASP A 14 -21.77 -0.89 -3.07
C ASP A 14 -22.74 -2.08 -3.06
N TRP A 15 -23.24 -2.43 -1.87
CA TRP A 15 -24.13 -3.56 -1.67
C TRP A 15 -25.41 -3.42 -2.50
N LYS A 16 -25.63 -4.38 -3.41
CA LYS A 16 -26.82 -4.45 -4.28
C LYS A 16 -27.57 -5.78 -4.18
N TRP A 17 -27.25 -6.60 -3.18
CA TRP A 17 -27.64 -8.00 -3.12
C TRP A 17 -28.88 -8.26 -2.25
N GLY A 18 -29.78 -7.28 -2.15
CA GLY A 18 -30.99 -7.38 -1.34
C GLY A 18 -30.68 -7.73 0.11
N ASN A 19 -31.34 -8.77 0.64
CA ASN A 19 -31.14 -9.28 2.00
C ASN A 19 -30.44 -10.65 2.01
N GLN A 20 -29.48 -10.90 1.12
CA GLN A 20 -28.67 -12.12 1.19
C GLN A 20 -27.91 -12.28 2.51
N ASP A 21 -27.62 -11.18 3.20
CA ASP A 21 -27.05 -11.12 4.54
C ASP A 21 -28.10 -11.13 5.67
N ASN A 22 -29.40 -11.22 5.35
CA ASN A 22 -30.55 -11.03 6.27
C ASN A 22 -30.86 -9.59 6.73
N GLY A 23 -30.23 -8.56 6.14
CA GLY A 23 -30.51 -7.16 6.47
C GLY A 23 -29.31 -6.40 7.02
N GLU A 24 -29.34 -5.07 6.94
CA GLU A 24 -28.24 -4.23 7.43
C GLU A 24 -27.92 -4.52 8.90
N GLY A 25 -26.63 -4.69 9.21
CA GLY A 25 -26.16 -5.03 10.54
C GLY A 25 -25.93 -6.52 10.79
N HIS A 26 -26.40 -7.40 9.92
CA HIS A 26 -26.11 -8.82 10.05
C HIS A 26 -24.66 -9.15 9.69
N VAL A 27 -24.04 -10.00 10.51
CA VAL A 27 -22.61 -10.30 10.42
C VAL A 27 -22.36 -11.62 9.70
N GLY A 28 -21.27 -11.66 8.94
CA GLY A 28 -20.76 -12.87 8.30
C GLY A 28 -19.26 -13.01 8.49
N THR A 29 -18.72 -14.15 8.03
CA THR A 29 -17.29 -14.50 8.11
C THR A 29 -16.70 -14.65 6.73
N ILE A 30 -15.51 -14.10 6.49
CA ILE A 30 -14.73 -14.43 5.28
C ILE A 30 -14.19 -15.86 5.41
N VAL A 31 -14.61 -16.73 4.49
CA VAL A 31 -14.23 -18.16 4.49
C VAL A 31 -13.38 -18.56 3.28
N GLU A 32 -13.32 -17.70 2.26
CA GLU A 32 -12.51 -17.91 1.07
C GLU A 32 -12.09 -16.56 0.48
N ILE A 33 -10.86 -16.48 -0.02
CA ILE A 33 -10.34 -15.30 -0.73
C ILE A 33 -10.16 -15.69 -2.18
N GLY A 34 -10.75 -14.90 -3.08
CA GLY A 34 -10.70 -15.14 -4.51
C GLY A 34 -9.29 -15.00 -5.08
N ARG A 35 -9.03 -15.71 -6.18
CA ARG A 35 -7.71 -15.78 -6.81
C ARG A 35 -7.82 -15.66 -8.33
N PRO A 36 -6.78 -15.12 -9.01
CA PRO A 36 -6.74 -15.10 -10.47
C PRO A 36 -6.97 -16.51 -11.06
N GLY A 37 -7.84 -16.60 -12.06
CA GLY A 37 -8.14 -17.85 -12.77
C GLY A 37 -9.18 -18.77 -12.11
N SER A 38 -9.67 -18.47 -10.90
CA SER A 38 -10.78 -19.23 -10.29
C SER A 38 -12.11 -18.91 -10.98
N GLN A 39 -12.85 -19.94 -11.38
CA GLN A 39 -14.17 -19.79 -12.01
C GLN A 39 -15.28 -19.45 -11.00
N THR A 40 -15.11 -19.86 -9.74
CA THR A 40 -16.12 -19.68 -8.68
C THR A 40 -15.83 -18.49 -7.77
N SER A 41 -14.56 -18.18 -7.54
CA SER A 41 -14.11 -17.08 -6.67
C SER A 41 -12.97 -16.29 -7.33
N PRO A 42 -13.29 -15.44 -8.34
CA PRO A 42 -12.27 -14.69 -9.09
C PRO A 42 -11.48 -13.71 -8.21
N ASP A 43 -10.37 -13.19 -8.74
CA ASP A 43 -9.59 -12.15 -8.07
C ASP A 43 -10.45 -10.93 -7.66
N LYS A 44 -10.07 -10.28 -6.56
CA LYS A 44 -10.82 -9.16 -5.93
C LYS A 44 -12.25 -9.51 -5.50
N THR A 45 -12.48 -10.78 -5.17
CA THR A 45 -13.71 -11.24 -4.52
C THR A 45 -13.39 -12.04 -3.25
N VAL A 46 -14.38 -12.19 -2.38
CA VAL A 46 -14.32 -13.08 -1.21
C VAL A 46 -15.60 -13.88 -1.11
N VAL A 47 -15.55 -15.08 -0.54
CA VAL A 47 -16.74 -15.82 -0.12
C VAL A 47 -17.02 -15.53 1.34
N VAL A 48 -18.24 -15.08 1.63
CA VAL A 48 -18.73 -14.85 2.98
C VAL A 48 -19.70 -15.95 3.36
N GLN A 49 -19.48 -16.51 4.54
CA GLN A 49 -20.45 -17.35 5.25
C GLN A 49 -21.17 -16.47 6.26
N TRP A 50 -22.40 -16.07 5.94
CA TRP A 50 -23.26 -15.31 6.84
C TRP A 50 -23.68 -16.16 8.02
N ASP A 51 -23.85 -15.52 9.19
CA ASP A 51 -24.27 -16.19 10.42
C ASP A 51 -25.66 -16.83 10.30
N SER A 52 -26.48 -16.39 9.32
CA SER A 52 -27.77 -17.01 8.97
C SER A 52 -27.63 -18.38 8.30
N GLY A 53 -26.44 -18.71 7.80
CA GLY A 53 -26.13 -19.92 7.04
C GLY A 53 -25.97 -19.70 5.54
N ALA A 54 -26.32 -18.52 4.99
CA ALA A 54 -26.10 -18.22 3.58
C ALA A 54 -24.60 -18.11 3.24
N ARG A 55 -24.19 -18.68 2.09
CA ARG A 55 -22.79 -18.66 1.60
C ARG A 55 -22.74 -18.11 0.19
N THR A 56 -22.05 -17.00 -0.04
CA THR A 56 -22.03 -16.34 -1.36
C THR A 56 -20.75 -15.51 -1.54
N ASN A 57 -20.37 -15.26 -2.79
CA ASN A 57 -19.23 -14.43 -3.16
C ASN A 57 -19.61 -12.94 -3.30
N TYR A 58 -18.70 -12.06 -2.89
CA TYR A 58 -18.90 -10.60 -2.87
C TYR A 58 -17.67 -9.86 -3.39
N ARG A 59 -17.87 -8.66 -3.93
CA ARG A 59 -16.82 -7.84 -4.54
C ARG A 59 -16.08 -7.06 -3.46
N ILE A 60 -14.76 -7.06 -3.55
CA ILE A 60 -13.85 -6.27 -2.69
C ILE A 60 -12.86 -5.48 -3.56
N GLY A 61 -13.37 -4.92 -4.66
CA GLY A 61 -12.60 -4.27 -5.72
C GLY A 61 -12.83 -4.86 -7.12
N TYR A 62 -13.57 -5.97 -7.24
CA TYR A 62 -13.96 -6.51 -8.55
C TYR A 62 -14.90 -5.52 -9.27
N GLN A 63 -14.50 -5.12 -10.48
CA GLN A 63 -15.14 -4.02 -11.23
C GLN A 63 -15.24 -2.71 -10.41
N GLY A 64 -14.29 -2.47 -9.51
CA GLY A 64 -14.22 -1.25 -8.71
C GLY A 64 -15.26 -1.13 -7.59
N ALA A 65 -16.00 -2.20 -7.29
CA ALA A 65 -17.04 -2.18 -6.28
C ALA A 65 -16.67 -2.94 -5.00
N TYR A 66 -17.19 -2.45 -3.87
CA TYR A 66 -16.90 -2.93 -2.52
C TYR A 66 -18.19 -3.21 -1.76
N ASP A 67 -18.54 -4.49 -1.70
CA ASP A 67 -19.80 -4.97 -1.13
C ASP A 67 -19.72 -5.17 0.39
N LEU A 68 -18.57 -4.98 1.03
CA LEU A 68 -18.36 -5.35 2.43
C LEU A 68 -17.58 -4.29 3.23
N ARG A 69 -17.85 -4.22 4.53
CA ARG A 69 -17.05 -3.52 5.55
C ARG A 69 -16.53 -4.51 6.59
N ILE A 70 -15.36 -4.24 7.15
CA ILE A 70 -14.80 -5.06 8.24
C ILE A 70 -15.46 -4.62 9.53
N TYR A 71 -16.24 -5.54 10.12
CA TYR A 71 -16.83 -5.35 11.43
C TYR A 71 -15.81 -5.67 12.53
N ASP A 72 -15.19 -6.86 12.50
CA ASP A 72 -14.19 -7.27 13.50
C ASP A 72 -13.12 -8.15 12.85
N ASN A 73 -11.85 -7.84 13.12
CA ASN A 73 -10.69 -8.56 12.61
C ASN A 73 -9.86 -9.23 13.71
N ALA A 74 -10.30 -9.22 14.98
CA ALA A 74 -9.66 -10.04 16.00
C ALA A 74 -9.66 -11.55 15.69
N PRO A 75 -10.68 -12.12 15.01
CA PRO A 75 -10.68 -13.57 14.74
C PRO A 75 -9.56 -14.03 13.80
N CYS A 76 -9.01 -13.15 12.97
CA CYS A 76 -7.83 -13.44 12.14
C CYS A 76 -6.50 -13.15 12.86
N GLY A 77 -6.54 -12.75 14.14
CA GLY A 77 -5.36 -12.60 14.99
C GLY A 77 -4.83 -11.19 15.12
N VAL A 78 -5.51 -10.19 14.53
CA VAL A 78 -5.13 -8.79 14.70
C VAL A 78 -5.23 -8.39 16.17
N LYS A 79 -4.13 -7.89 16.72
CA LYS A 79 -4.04 -7.37 18.10
C LYS A 79 -2.97 -6.31 18.24
N HIS A 80 -3.13 -5.47 19.26
CA HIS A 80 -2.20 -4.43 19.69
C HIS A 80 -1.76 -4.74 21.14
N PRO A 81 -0.80 -5.65 21.34
CA PRO A 81 -0.52 -6.26 22.65
C PRO A 81 -0.07 -5.26 23.72
N ASN A 82 0.61 -4.19 23.30
CA ASN A 82 1.18 -3.18 24.19
C ASN A 82 0.23 -1.98 24.44
N ILE A 83 -1.02 -2.06 23.98
CA ILE A 83 -1.98 -0.97 24.10
C ILE A 83 -3.11 -1.40 25.04
N ILE A 84 -3.48 -0.51 25.96
CA ILE A 84 -4.55 -0.69 26.93
C ILE A 84 -5.74 0.16 26.48
N CYS A 85 -6.96 -0.38 26.57
CA CYS A 85 -8.15 0.44 26.42
C CYS A 85 -8.36 1.29 27.68
N ASP A 86 -8.34 2.62 27.56
CA ASP A 86 -8.42 3.53 28.71
C ASP A 86 -9.77 3.52 29.43
N THR A 87 -10.82 3.01 28.77
CA THR A 87 -12.15 2.88 29.38
C THR A 87 -12.35 1.55 30.09
N CYS A 88 -12.24 0.42 29.38
CA CYS A 88 -12.50 -0.89 29.97
C CYS A 88 -11.27 -1.54 30.62
N ARG A 89 -10.09 -0.90 30.54
CA ARG A 89 -8.82 -1.35 31.11
C ARG A 89 -8.31 -2.71 30.60
N VAL A 90 -8.89 -3.23 29.52
CA VAL A 90 -8.38 -4.43 28.86
C VAL A 90 -7.00 -4.13 28.27
N GLN A 91 -6.02 -4.94 28.69
CA GLN A 91 -4.67 -4.93 28.14
C GLN A 91 -4.62 -5.76 26.86
N GLY A 92 -3.93 -5.25 25.84
CA GLY A 92 -3.88 -5.88 24.53
C GLY A 92 -5.20 -5.70 23.79
N ILE A 93 -5.35 -4.60 23.05
CA ILE A 93 -6.56 -4.39 22.25
C ILE A 93 -6.61 -5.45 21.14
N LEU A 94 -7.65 -6.27 21.16
CA LEU A 94 -7.94 -7.27 20.13
C LEU A 94 -8.75 -6.64 19.00
N GLY A 95 -8.29 -6.81 17.77
CA GLY A 95 -8.84 -6.22 16.56
C GLY A 95 -8.45 -4.75 16.40
N MET A 96 -9.27 -3.99 15.68
CA MET A 96 -9.02 -2.57 15.40
C MET A 96 -8.86 -1.73 16.67
N ARG A 97 -7.84 -0.87 16.68
CA ARG A 97 -7.54 0.12 17.74
C ARG A 97 -8.06 1.51 17.35
N TRP A 98 -8.57 2.25 18.33
CA TRP A 98 -9.12 3.59 18.13
C TRP A 98 -8.40 4.60 19.03
N LYS A 99 -7.46 5.36 18.48
CA LYS A 99 -6.68 6.36 19.23
C LYS A 99 -7.33 7.73 19.15
N CYS A 100 -7.55 8.39 20.28
CA CYS A 100 -8.05 9.75 20.30
C CYS A 100 -7.01 10.71 19.69
N SER A 101 -7.43 11.56 18.76
CA SER A 101 -6.54 12.56 18.14
C SER A 101 -6.31 13.82 18.98
N LYS A 102 -7.05 13.97 20.08
CA LYS A 102 -7.03 15.18 20.94
C LYS A 102 -6.36 14.92 22.28
N CYS A 103 -6.58 13.75 22.86
CA CYS A 103 -6.01 13.38 24.14
C CYS A 103 -4.65 12.72 23.94
N ARG A 104 -3.70 13.03 24.83
CA ARG A 104 -2.40 12.36 24.87
C ARG A 104 -2.61 10.89 25.25
N ASP A 105 -2.15 9.99 24.40
CA ASP A 105 -2.12 8.54 24.63
C ASP A 105 -3.41 7.93 25.19
N PHE A 106 -4.55 8.32 24.59
CA PHE A 106 -5.85 7.76 24.93
C PHE A 106 -6.35 6.83 23.82
N ASP A 107 -6.61 5.57 24.17
CA ASP A 107 -6.92 4.49 23.26
C ASP A 107 -8.20 3.74 23.69
N LEU A 108 -9.02 3.38 22.70
CA LEU A 108 -10.23 2.59 22.90
C LEU A 108 -10.16 1.31 22.09
N CYS A 109 -10.64 0.21 22.69
CA CYS A 109 -11.01 -0.97 21.93
C CYS A 109 -12.30 -0.74 21.13
N MET A 110 -12.55 -1.58 20.12
CA MET A 110 -13.76 -1.50 19.29
C MET A 110 -15.05 -1.39 20.11
N MET A 111 -15.24 -2.24 21.13
CA MET A 111 -16.47 -2.25 21.93
C MET A 111 -16.70 -0.92 22.65
N CYS A 112 -15.66 -0.33 23.25
CA CYS A 112 -15.76 0.97 23.91
C CYS A 112 -15.97 2.10 22.91
N TYR A 113 -15.28 2.07 21.77
CA TYR A 113 -15.44 3.07 20.72
C TYR A 113 -16.86 3.13 20.18
N MET A 114 -17.45 1.96 19.89
CA MET A 114 -18.80 1.84 19.34
C MET A 114 -19.92 2.06 20.37
N SER A 115 -19.61 1.89 21.66
CA SER A 115 -20.53 2.11 22.79
C SER A 115 -20.40 3.49 23.42
N ASP A 116 -20.03 4.49 22.61
CA ASP A 116 -20.04 5.90 22.95
C ASP A 116 -19.19 6.28 24.18
N LYS A 117 -18.15 5.49 24.46
CA LYS A 117 -17.19 5.82 25.51
C LYS A 117 -16.25 6.92 25.05
N HIS A 118 -15.79 7.75 25.99
CA HIS A 118 -15.03 8.98 25.75
C HIS A 118 -15.84 10.07 25.03
N ASP A 119 -15.33 11.29 25.00
CA ASP A 119 -15.98 12.43 24.34
C ASP A 119 -16.25 12.15 22.85
N LEU A 120 -17.52 12.31 22.46
CA LEU A 120 -18.00 12.09 21.09
C LEU A 120 -17.61 13.23 20.11
N THR A 121 -17.18 14.39 20.61
CA THR A 121 -16.65 15.50 19.80
C THR A 121 -15.20 15.30 19.38
N HIS A 122 -14.48 14.40 20.05
CA HIS A 122 -13.10 14.12 19.71
C HIS A 122 -13.07 13.27 18.43
N THR A 123 -12.23 13.66 17.48
CA THR A 123 -11.87 12.82 16.34
C THR A 123 -10.94 11.69 16.79
N PHE A 124 -10.97 10.58 16.08
CA PHE A 124 -10.14 9.40 16.35
C PHE A 124 -9.34 9.01 15.12
N PHE A 125 -8.23 8.32 15.33
CA PHE A 125 -7.53 7.54 14.32
C PHE A 125 -7.86 6.07 14.54
N ARG A 126 -8.35 5.40 13.48
CA ARG A 126 -8.59 3.97 13.44
C ARG A 126 -7.35 3.28 12.92
N TYR A 127 -6.78 2.39 13.71
CA TYR A 127 -5.66 1.54 13.33
C TYR A 127 -6.22 0.16 13.04
N ASP A 128 -6.20 -0.21 11.76
CA ASP A 128 -6.80 -1.47 11.34
C ASP A 128 -5.94 -2.65 11.86
N ASN A 129 -4.62 -2.52 11.87
CA ASN A 129 -3.66 -3.46 12.48
C ASN A 129 -2.45 -2.72 13.10
N SER A 130 -1.55 -3.46 13.75
CA SER A 130 -0.37 -2.90 14.46
C SER A 130 0.62 -2.14 13.58
N ASN A 131 0.62 -2.37 12.26
CA ASN A 131 1.52 -1.72 11.31
C ASN A 131 0.84 -0.58 10.53
N SER A 132 -0.46 -0.36 10.73
CA SER A 132 -1.21 0.67 10.00
C SER A 132 -0.84 2.09 10.45
N LYS A 133 -0.85 3.06 9.52
CA LYS A 133 -0.53 4.47 9.82
C LYS A 133 -1.63 5.22 10.61
N GLY A 134 -2.81 4.61 10.74
CA GLY A 134 -3.97 5.20 11.41
C GLY A 134 -4.79 6.07 10.47
N VAL A 135 -6.08 5.78 10.34
CA VAL A 135 -7.02 6.47 9.45
C VAL A 135 -7.88 7.40 10.29
N LYS A 136 -7.84 8.71 10.03
CA LYS A 136 -8.69 9.66 10.76
C LYS A 136 -10.15 9.41 10.40
N VAL A 137 -10.99 9.20 11.40
CA VAL A 137 -12.44 8.97 11.23
C VAL A 137 -13.26 10.18 11.69
N PRO A 138 -14.49 10.37 11.15
CA PRO A 138 -15.38 11.45 11.57
C PRO A 138 -15.67 11.44 13.09
N LYS A 139 -16.16 12.57 13.59
CA LYS A 139 -16.57 12.66 15.00
C LYS A 139 -17.81 11.80 15.20
N ARG A 140 -17.78 10.98 16.25
CA ARG A 140 -18.92 10.14 16.64
C ARG A 140 -20.19 10.94 16.94
N ARG A 141 -20.07 12.18 17.42
CA ARG A 141 -21.22 13.08 17.62
C ARG A 141 -21.99 13.34 16.32
N ASP A 142 -21.28 13.47 15.21
CA ASP A 142 -21.87 13.84 13.92
C ASP A 142 -22.41 12.61 13.16
N SER A 143 -22.00 11.40 13.57
CA SER A 143 -22.38 10.12 12.97
C SER A 143 -23.42 9.31 13.76
N GLN A 144 -24.14 9.92 14.70
CA GLN A 144 -25.12 9.21 15.54
C GLN A 144 -26.25 8.55 14.73
N ASN A 145 -26.69 9.18 13.65
CA ASN A 145 -27.71 8.65 12.73
C ASN A 145 -27.20 7.51 11.84
N GLN A 146 -25.89 7.26 11.80
CA GLN A 146 -25.25 6.17 11.05
C GLN A 146 -25.00 4.94 11.92
N LYS A 147 -25.46 4.92 13.17
CA LYS A 147 -25.32 3.76 14.05
C LYS A 147 -26.25 2.65 13.60
N VAL A 148 -25.66 1.49 13.32
CA VAL A 148 -26.37 0.27 12.93
C VAL A 148 -26.27 -0.75 14.05
N LEU A 149 -27.36 -1.47 14.31
CA LEU A 149 -27.36 -2.57 15.28
C LEU A 149 -26.71 -3.81 14.65
N ALA A 150 -25.61 -4.29 15.22
CA ALA A 150 -25.01 -5.55 14.77
C ALA A 150 -25.82 -6.74 15.27
N GLN A 151 -26.13 -7.68 14.38
CA GLN A 151 -26.92 -8.88 14.66
C GLN A 151 -26.21 -10.14 14.15
N GLY A 152 -26.22 -11.22 14.93
CA GLY A 152 -25.59 -12.47 14.52
C GLY A 152 -25.52 -13.50 15.64
N ILE A 153 -24.49 -14.33 15.59
CA ILE A 153 -24.19 -15.34 16.60
C ILE A 153 -23.39 -14.67 17.73
N TYR A 154 -24.12 -14.20 18.74
CA TYR A 154 -23.59 -13.60 19.96
C TYR A 154 -24.24 -14.23 21.19
N ALA A 155 -23.76 -13.92 22.40
CA ALA A 155 -24.34 -14.42 23.64
C ALA A 155 -25.87 -14.19 23.67
N GLY A 156 -26.64 -15.26 23.84
CA GLY A 156 -28.10 -15.28 23.76
C GLY A 156 -28.67 -15.87 22.46
N ALA A 157 -27.88 -15.93 21.38
CA ALA A 157 -28.36 -16.40 20.09
C ALA A 157 -28.76 -17.88 20.14
N LYS A 158 -29.88 -18.20 19.47
CA LYS A 158 -30.32 -19.59 19.28
C LYS A 158 -29.69 -20.11 17.98
N VAL A 159 -28.96 -21.22 18.06
CA VAL A 159 -28.15 -21.74 16.95
C VAL A 159 -28.42 -23.21 16.68
N CYS A 160 -28.00 -23.69 15.52
CA CYS A 160 -27.83 -25.10 15.20
C CYS A 160 -26.51 -25.32 14.44
N ARG A 161 -26.17 -26.57 14.14
CA ARG A 161 -24.97 -26.89 13.35
C ARG A 161 -24.95 -26.12 12.03
N GLY A 162 -23.80 -25.52 11.76
CA GLY A 162 -23.49 -24.74 10.56
C GLY A 162 -22.80 -25.57 9.47
N PRO A 163 -22.38 -24.91 8.38
CA PRO A 163 -21.85 -25.59 7.20
C PRO A 163 -20.46 -26.21 7.37
N ASP A 164 -19.62 -25.71 8.28
CA ASP A 164 -18.30 -26.31 8.58
C ASP A 164 -18.32 -27.30 9.75
N TRP A 165 -19.51 -27.75 10.19
CA TRP A 165 -19.65 -28.65 11.32
C TRP A 165 -18.92 -29.97 11.13
N ASP A 166 -17.98 -30.28 12.03
CA ASP A 166 -17.18 -31.50 12.02
C ASP A 166 -17.11 -32.14 13.42
N TRP A 167 -18.18 -31.98 14.20
CA TRP A 167 -18.21 -32.30 15.63
C TRP A 167 -19.16 -33.47 15.97
N ALA A 168 -19.31 -34.41 15.03
CA ALA A 168 -20.22 -35.56 15.15
C ALA A 168 -21.63 -35.12 15.63
N ASN A 169 -22.19 -35.78 16.65
CA ASN A 169 -23.49 -35.43 17.24
C ASN A 169 -23.37 -34.80 18.63
N GLN A 170 -22.34 -33.99 18.85
CA GLN A 170 -22.19 -33.26 20.12
C GLN A 170 -23.36 -32.31 20.42
N ASP A 171 -24.05 -31.83 19.38
CA ASP A 171 -25.31 -31.06 19.45
C ASP A 171 -26.56 -31.92 19.71
N GLY A 172 -26.41 -33.25 19.72
CA GLY A 172 -27.52 -34.20 19.82
C GLY A 172 -28.14 -34.61 18.47
N GLY A 173 -27.52 -34.26 17.35
CA GLY A 173 -27.98 -34.62 16.00
C GLY A 173 -28.50 -33.45 15.17
N GLU A 174 -28.72 -33.70 13.88
CA GLU A 174 -29.19 -32.68 12.95
C GLU A 174 -30.55 -32.08 13.39
N GLY A 175 -30.68 -30.77 13.23
CA GLY A 175 -31.87 -30.02 13.64
C GLY A 175 -31.97 -29.73 15.14
N LYS A 176 -31.04 -30.23 15.97
CA LYS A 176 -30.96 -29.82 17.37
C LYS A 176 -30.45 -28.39 17.51
N VAL A 177 -30.86 -27.77 18.61
CA VAL A 177 -30.67 -26.35 18.84
C VAL A 177 -29.88 -26.12 20.12
N GLY A 178 -29.07 -25.07 20.11
CA GLY A 178 -28.31 -24.62 21.25
C GLY A 178 -28.48 -23.14 21.48
N ARG A 179 -27.97 -22.67 22.61
CA ARG A 179 -27.89 -21.26 22.95
C ARG A 179 -26.43 -20.88 23.16
N VAL A 180 -26.00 -19.83 22.46
CA VAL A 180 -24.69 -19.23 22.67
C VAL A 180 -24.68 -18.55 24.04
N THR A 181 -23.62 -18.79 24.81
CA THR A 181 -23.46 -18.22 26.16
C THR A 181 -22.34 -17.20 26.23
N ASP A 182 -21.28 -17.38 25.45
CA ASP A 182 -20.15 -16.47 25.40
C ASP A 182 -19.40 -16.56 24.05
N ILE A 183 -18.70 -15.47 23.68
CA ILE A 183 -17.83 -15.38 22.51
C ILE A 183 -16.40 -15.11 22.99
N ARG A 184 -15.45 -15.97 22.64
CA ARG A 184 -14.07 -15.91 23.12
C ARG A 184 -13.06 -16.27 22.04
N GLY A 185 -11.77 -16.14 22.37
CA GLY A 185 -10.68 -16.62 21.50
C GLY A 185 -10.55 -18.15 21.55
N TRP A 186 -10.14 -18.76 20.44
CA TRP A 186 -9.79 -20.18 20.41
C TRP A 186 -8.49 -20.47 21.18
N ASP A 187 -7.54 -19.57 21.02
CA ASP A 187 -6.16 -19.64 21.50
C ASP A 187 -5.66 -18.22 21.85
N ASN A 188 -4.37 -18.10 22.16
CA ASN A 188 -3.73 -16.80 22.45
C ASN A 188 -3.52 -15.92 21.21
N GLU A 189 -3.84 -16.44 20.02
CA GLU A 189 -3.59 -15.79 18.74
C GLU A 189 -4.87 -15.16 18.19
N SER A 190 -5.98 -15.90 18.14
CA SER A 190 -7.26 -15.48 17.58
C SER A 190 -8.24 -15.01 18.66
N GLY A 191 -8.68 -13.75 18.58
CA GLY A 191 -9.66 -13.18 19.51
C GLY A 191 -11.08 -13.27 18.98
N ARG A 192 -12.07 -13.56 19.85
CA ARG A 192 -13.51 -13.64 19.49
C ARG A 192 -13.82 -14.55 18.30
N SER A 193 -13.03 -15.61 18.15
CA SER A 193 -13.05 -16.52 17.00
C SER A 193 -13.92 -17.76 17.19
N VAL A 194 -14.46 -17.97 18.41
CA VAL A 194 -15.35 -19.10 18.76
C VAL A 194 -16.51 -18.72 19.67
N ALA A 195 -17.56 -19.54 19.63
CA ALA A 195 -18.74 -19.43 20.47
C ALA A 195 -18.86 -20.64 21.41
N HIS A 196 -19.09 -20.38 22.71
CA HIS A 196 -19.47 -21.42 23.67
C HIS A 196 -20.98 -21.63 23.64
N VAL A 197 -21.43 -22.87 23.39
CA VAL A 197 -22.84 -23.21 23.20
C VAL A 197 -23.27 -24.24 24.23
N ILE A 198 -24.46 -24.02 24.80
CA ILE A 198 -25.19 -25.02 25.57
C ILE A 198 -26.31 -25.57 24.68
N TRP A 199 -26.25 -26.85 24.37
CA TRP A 199 -27.25 -27.54 23.56
C TRP A 199 -28.48 -27.91 24.38
N SER A 200 -29.62 -28.11 23.71
CA SER A 200 -30.86 -28.50 24.37
C SER A 200 -30.79 -29.89 25.05
N SER A 201 -29.84 -30.73 24.66
CA SER A 201 -29.49 -31.99 25.32
C SER A 201 -28.77 -31.79 26.66
N GLY A 202 -28.31 -30.58 26.97
CA GLY A 202 -27.47 -30.26 28.12
C GLY A 202 -25.96 -30.37 27.86
N SER A 203 -25.54 -30.88 26.69
CA SER A 203 -24.12 -30.88 26.31
C SER A 203 -23.62 -29.46 26.03
N THR A 204 -22.33 -29.23 26.27
CA THR A 204 -21.70 -27.92 26.07
C THR A 204 -20.36 -28.07 25.36
N ASN A 205 -20.07 -27.18 24.42
CA ASN A 205 -18.73 -27.09 23.83
C ASN A 205 -18.47 -25.72 23.20
N VAL A 206 -17.27 -25.52 22.66
CA VAL A 206 -16.87 -24.39 21.81
C VAL A 206 -16.84 -24.75 20.35
N TYR A 207 -17.29 -23.83 19.51
CA TYR A 207 -17.42 -24.03 18.07
C TYR A 207 -16.87 -22.83 17.30
N ARG A 208 -16.27 -23.09 16.12
CA ARG A 208 -15.57 -22.08 15.34
C ARG A 208 -16.53 -21.07 14.73
N MET A 209 -16.15 -19.80 14.83
CA MET A 209 -16.87 -18.62 14.38
C MET A 209 -15.85 -17.61 13.81
N GLY A 210 -15.12 -18.05 12.78
CA GLY A 210 -14.04 -17.28 12.16
C GLY A 210 -12.65 -17.86 12.38
N HIS A 211 -12.43 -18.71 13.38
CA HIS A 211 -11.13 -19.38 13.54
C HIS A 211 -10.76 -20.17 12.28
N LYS A 212 -9.63 -19.81 11.64
CA LYS A 212 -9.18 -20.35 10.35
C LYS A 212 -10.22 -20.26 9.22
N GLY A 213 -11.09 -19.24 9.27
CA GLY A 213 -12.16 -19.06 8.29
C GLY A 213 -13.25 -20.13 8.34
N LYS A 214 -13.45 -20.80 9.50
CA LYS A 214 -14.48 -21.82 9.69
C LYS A 214 -15.68 -21.30 10.49
N VAL A 215 -16.88 -21.73 10.08
CA VAL A 215 -18.15 -21.37 10.72
C VAL A 215 -18.96 -22.62 11.01
N ASP A 216 -18.83 -23.11 12.23
CA ASP A 216 -19.45 -24.36 12.68
C ASP A 216 -20.92 -24.18 13.09
N LEU A 217 -21.42 -22.95 13.16
CA LEU A 217 -22.76 -22.63 13.66
C LEU A 217 -23.53 -21.77 12.65
N LYS A 218 -24.85 -21.90 12.65
CA LYS A 218 -25.76 -20.91 12.06
C LYS A 218 -26.84 -20.54 13.06
N TYR A 219 -27.29 -19.28 13.07
CA TYR A 219 -28.39 -18.90 13.95
C TYR A 219 -29.74 -19.34 13.37
N ILE A 220 -30.66 -19.64 14.30
CA ILE A 220 -32.11 -19.68 14.08
C ILE A 220 -32.71 -18.35 14.51
N HIS A 221 -32.22 -17.80 15.63
CA HIS A 221 -32.53 -16.44 16.08
C HIS A 221 -31.23 -15.72 16.39
N ALA A 222 -30.94 -14.68 15.60
CA ALA A 222 -29.82 -13.79 15.84
C ALA A 222 -30.02 -13.03 17.16
N THR A 223 -28.91 -12.62 17.77
CA THR A 223 -28.93 -11.72 18.93
C THR A 223 -28.12 -10.47 18.62
N PRO A 224 -28.53 -9.29 19.09
CA PRO A 224 -27.72 -8.10 18.93
C PRO A 224 -26.44 -8.13 19.78
N SER A 225 -25.31 -7.63 19.27
CA SER A 225 -24.06 -7.47 20.04
C SER A 225 -23.79 -6.03 20.49
N GLY A 226 -24.60 -5.09 20.03
CA GLY A 226 -24.39 -3.66 20.20
C GLY A 226 -24.56 -2.92 18.88
N GLN A 227 -24.35 -1.61 18.90
CA GLN A 227 -24.37 -0.79 17.70
C GLN A 227 -22.94 -0.53 17.21
N TYR A 228 -22.79 -0.15 15.94
CA TYR A 228 -21.52 0.32 15.37
C TYR A 228 -21.76 1.52 14.46
N TYR A 229 -20.75 2.39 14.37
CA TYR A 229 -20.74 3.50 13.43
C TYR A 229 -20.39 2.99 12.04
N ARG A 230 -21.40 2.85 11.16
CA ARG A 230 -21.25 2.18 9.86
C ARG A 230 -20.09 2.74 9.03
N ASP A 231 -20.04 4.05 8.89
CA ASP A 231 -19.08 4.72 8.02
C ASP A 231 -17.72 4.96 8.72
N HIS A 232 -17.58 4.50 9.97
CA HIS A 232 -16.29 4.44 10.65
C HIS A 232 -15.58 3.11 10.46
N LEU A 233 -16.26 2.07 9.96
CA LEU A 233 -15.64 0.79 9.65
C LEU A 233 -14.84 0.88 8.34
N PRO A 234 -13.70 0.18 8.20
CA PRO A 234 -12.98 0.12 6.94
C PRO A 234 -13.82 -0.64 5.90
N VAL A 235 -13.79 -0.16 4.66
CA VAL A 235 -14.31 -0.91 3.51
C VAL A 235 -13.34 -2.04 3.21
N LEU A 236 -13.86 -3.26 3.04
CA LEU A 236 -13.03 -4.44 2.83
C LEU A 236 -12.44 -4.44 1.41
N GLY A 237 -11.13 -4.60 1.29
CA GLY A 237 -10.40 -4.61 0.01
C GLY A 237 -10.03 -3.23 -0.50
N GLU A 238 -10.54 -2.15 0.12
CA GLU A 238 -10.10 -0.81 -0.17
C GLU A 238 -8.70 -0.59 0.42
N MET A 239 -7.71 -0.39 -0.46
CA MET A 239 -6.38 0.03 -0.03
C MET A 239 -6.41 1.54 0.19
N LEU A 240 -6.51 1.96 1.46
CA LEU A 240 -6.34 3.37 1.85
C LEU A 240 -4.90 3.88 1.64
N GLU A 241 -3.98 3.02 1.23
CA GLU A 241 -2.65 3.41 0.78
C GLU A 241 -2.69 3.82 -0.69
N TYR A 242 -3.26 5.00 -0.93
CA TYR A 242 -2.93 5.86 -2.07
C TYR A 242 -3.50 7.27 -1.88
N PHE A 243 -4.35 7.53 -0.88
CA PHE A 243 -5.10 8.79 -0.79
C PHE A 243 -4.38 9.94 -0.08
N GLU A 244 -3.52 9.74 0.92
CA GLU A 244 -2.79 10.88 1.51
C GLU A 244 -1.64 11.36 0.62
N VAL A 245 -1.04 10.46 -0.16
CA VAL A 245 -0.04 10.84 -1.16
C VAL A 245 -0.72 11.44 -2.38
N LEU A 246 -1.85 10.88 -2.85
CA LEU A 246 -2.60 11.47 -3.96
C LEU A 246 -3.35 12.74 -3.61
N GLU A 247 -3.87 12.98 -2.41
CA GLU A 247 -4.46 14.30 -2.10
C GLU A 247 -3.39 15.35 -1.87
N THR A 248 -2.25 15.00 -1.29
CA THR A 248 -1.14 15.95 -1.21
C THR A 248 -0.57 16.21 -2.61
N ILE A 249 -0.42 15.19 -3.44
CA ILE A 249 -0.03 15.32 -4.85
C ILE A 249 -1.12 16.04 -5.64
N LEU A 250 -2.40 15.75 -5.50
CA LEU A 250 -3.51 16.34 -6.27
C LEU A 250 -3.79 17.78 -5.80
N PHE A 251 -3.60 18.10 -4.52
CA PHE A 251 -3.66 19.47 -4.02
C PHE A 251 -2.43 20.27 -4.48
N ILE A 252 -1.24 19.65 -4.48
CA ILE A 252 -0.04 20.23 -5.10
C ILE A 252 -0.25 20.39 -6.61
N PHE A 253 -0.81 19.42 -7.32
CA PHE A 253 -1.09 19.44 -8.76
C PHE A 253 -2.24 20.38 -9.12
N LEU A 254 -3.28 20.57 -8.29
CA LEU A 254 -4.37 21.52 -8.50
C LEU A 254 -3.96 22.93 -8.13
N SER A 255 -3.17 23.10 -7.06
CA SER A 255 -2.56 24.40 -6.72
C SER A 255 -1.52 24.81 -7.75
N LEU A 256 -0.74 23.86 -8.28
CA LEU A 256 0.19 24.07 -9.37
C LEU A 256 -0.57 24.23 -10.67
N ALA A 257 -1.66 23.52 -10.97
CA ALA A 257 -2.41 23.68 -12.21
C ALA A 257 -3.19 25.00 -12.27
N ALA A 258 -3.79 25.46 -11.17
CA ALA A 258 -4.45 26.75 -11.09
C ALA A 258 -3.45 27.92 -11.08
N ALA A 259 -2.29 27.74 -10.42
CA ALA A 259 -1.17 28.65 -10.56
C ALA A 259 -0.60 28.60 -11.99
N PHE A 260 -0.53 27.44 -12.64
CA PHE A 260 0.03 27.24 -13.98
C PHE A 260 -0.89 27.74 -15.07
N THR A 261 -2.22 27.68 -14.94
CA THR A 261 -3.14 28.34 -15.89
C THR A 261 -3.12 29.85 -15.74
N SER A 262 -3.11 30.37 -14.51
CA SER A 262 -2.95 31.81 -14.25
C SER A 262 -1.57 32.34 -14.67
N ILE A 263 -0.51 31.55 -14.44
CA ILE A 263 0.86 31.84 -14.88
C ILE A 263 1.02 31.60 -16.39
N LEU A 264 0.30 30.67 -17.03
CA LEU A 264 0.32 30.50 -18.49
C LEU A 264 -0.41 31.63 -19.21
N GLU A 265 -1.50 32.15 -18.65
CA GLU A 265 -2.17 33.35 -19.16
C GLU A 265 -1.27 34.59 -18.98
N GLN A 266 -0.60 34.73 -17.83
CA GLN A 266 0.41 35.78 -17.61
C GLN A 266 1.71 35.57 -18.41
N LEU A 267 2.13 34.33 -18.69
CA LEU A 267 3.30 33.97 -19.52
C LEU A 267 2.99 34.09 -21.01
N ALA A 268 1.74 33.93 -21.44
CA ALA A 268 1.31 34.22 -22.81
C ALA A 268 1.36 35.73 -23.07
N GLU A 269 1.06 36.55 -22.06
CA GLU A 269 1.22 38.02 -22.12
C GLU A 269 2.70 38.45 -22.01
N LEU A 270 3.52 37.80 -21.16
CA LEU A 270 4.97 38.05 -21.05
C LEU A 270 5.80 37.52 -22.24
N ARG A 271 5.34 36.50 -22.99
CA ARG A 271 6.02 35.97 -24.19
C ARG A 271 6.04 36.95 -25.38
N SER A 272 5.22 38.00 -25.34
CA SER A 272 5.22 39.05 -26.35
C SER A 272 6.30 40.12 -26.10
N SER A 273 6.92 40.15 -24.91
CA SER A 273 7.85 41.21 -24.54
C SER A 273 9.15 40.70 -23.93
N HIS A 274 10.19 40.69 -24.78
CA HIS A 274 11.61 40.87 -24.47
C HIS A 274 12.46 39.68 -23.96
N GLY A 275 13.47 39.33 -24.77
CA GLY A 275 14.76 38.81 -24.31
C GLY A 275 15.36 37.81 -25.28
N GLN A 276 16.45 38.16 -25.98
CA GLN A 276 17.15 37.28 -26.90
C GLN A 276 17.57 35.96 -26.23
N GLU A 277 16.92 34.84 -26.60
CA GLU A 277 17.28 33.51 -26.12
C GLU A 277 18.71 33.17 -26.56
N THR A 278 19.57 32.84 -25.59
CA THR A 278 20.91 32.37 -25.91
C THR A 278 20.80 30.98 -26.56
N GLY A 279 21.59 30.70 -27.61
CA GLY A 279 21.64 29.38 -28.27
C GLY A 279 21.74 28.15 -27.32
N PRO A 280 22.42 28.25 -26.16
CA PRO A 280 22.47 27.22 -25.12
C PRO A 280 21.16 26.88 -24.41
N ASP A 281 20.38 27.89 -23.98
CA ASP A 281 19.08 27.66 -23.35
C ASP A 281 18.13 26.95 -24.30
N ARG A 282 18.24 27.32 -25.59
CA ARG A 282 17.52 26.66 -26.67
C ARG A 282 17.97 25.21 -26.83
N LEU A 283 19.28 24.91 -26.85
CA LEU A 283 19.77 23.53 -27.02
C LEU A 283 19.17 22.57 -25.98
N VAL A 284 19.23 22.94 -24.69
CA VAL A 284 18.74 22.09 -23.59
C VAL A 284 17.22 21.88 -23.70
N ARG A 285 16.46 22.93 -24.00
CA ARG A 285 15.00 22.85 -24.18
C ARG A 285 14.61 21.93 -25.33
N GLU A 286 15.19 22.15 -26.51
CA GLU A 286 14.85 21.37 -27.71
C GLU A 286 15.29 19.90 -27.55
N ALA A 287 16.40 19.66 -26.85
CA ALA A 287 16.84 18.32 -26.47
C ALA A 287 15.85 17.62 -25.52
N ALA A 288 15.30 18.32 -24.53
CA ALA A 288 14.28 17.77 -23.63
C ALA A 288 12.95 17.46 -24.35
N GLN A 289 12.59 18.26 -25.36
CA GLN A 289 11.34 18.11 -26.13
C GLN A 289 11.41 17.07 -27.25
N GLY A 290 12.62 16.60 -27.63
CA GLY A 290 12.76 15.59 -28.68
C GLY A 290 12.87 16.16 -30.09
N HIS A 291 13.16 17.46 -30.27
CA HIS A 291 13.24 18.10 -31.58
C HIS A 291 14.60 17.85 -32.27
N VAL A 292 14.79 16.64 -32.79
CA VAL A 292 16.06 16.14 -33.38
C VAL A 292 16.70 17.10 -34.37
N GLU A 293 15.94 17.58 -35.37
CA GLU A 293 16.49 18.43 -36.43
C GLU A 293 16.88 19.83 -35.93
N VAL A 294 16.13 20.36 -34.95
CA VAL A 294 16.47 21.65 -34.33
C VAL A 294 17.76 21.52 -33.51
N VAL A 295 17.92 20.42 -32.77
CA VAL A 295 19.17 20.12 -32.04
C VAL A 295 20.34 20.01 -33.01
N ARG A 296 20.20 19.28 -34.12
CA ARG A 296 21.23 19.16 -35.17
C ARG A 296 21.67 20.52 -35.69
N ASP A 297 20.71 21.38 -36.03
CA ASP A 297 20.97 22.74 -36.50
C ASP A 297 21.72 23.57 -35.47
N ILE A 298 21.32 23.50 -34.19
CA ILE A 298 21.96 24.26 -33.10
C ILE A 298 23.41 23.79 -32.91
N LEU A 299 23.65 22.47 -32.89
CA LEU A 299 25.00 21.91 -32.74
C LEU A 299 25.91 22.29 -33.92
N SER A 300 25.37 22.39 -35.15
CA SER A 300 26.15 22.86 -36.30
C SER A 300 26.56 24.33 -36.21
N LYS A 301 25.73 25.17 -35.57
CA LYS A 301 25.97 26.62 -35.41
C LYS A 301 26.85 26.94 -34.20
N TYR A 302 26.77 26.13 -33.14
CA TYR A 302 27.46 26.36 -31.87
C TYR A 302 28.17 25.09 -31.35
N PRO A 303 29.15 24.53 -32.09
CA PRO A 303 29.78 23.26 -31.74
C PRO A 303 30.47 23.29 -30.36
N ASP A 304 31.04 24.44 -29.95
CA ASP A 304 31.77 24.57 -28.68
C ASP A 304 30.86 24.73 -27.45
N LYS A 305 29.53 24.74 -27.63
CA LYS A 305 28.55 24.99 -26.55
C LYS A 305 27.72 23.75 -26.19
N VAL A 306 28.14 22.57 -26.61
CA VAL A 306 27.40 21.31 -26.42
C VAL A 306 27.12 20.99 -24.94
N ASP A 307 28.06 21.32 -24.04
CA ASP A 307 27.97 21.04 -22.60
C ASP A 307 27.44 22.22 -21.78
N GLN A 308 26.99 23.29 -22.44
CA GLN A 308 26.47 24.43 -21.71
C GLN A 308 25.18 24.05 -20.97
N GLN A 309 25.11 24.45 -19.71
CA GLN A 309 23.99 24.17 -18.84
C GLN A 309 22.92 25.25 -18.95
N SER A 310 21.65 24.83 -18.92
CA SER A 310 20.51 25.70 -18.68
C SER A 310 19.78 25.17 -17.44
N SER A 311 19.55 26.06 -16.46
CA SER A 311 19.05 25.66 -15.13
C SER A 311 19.86 24.51 -14.50
N GLY A 312 21.19 24.57 -14.61
CA GLY A 312 22.11 23.58 -14.04
C GLY A 312 22.23 22.26 -14.81
N LYS A 313 21.57 22.10 -15.98
CA LYS A 313 21.51 20.82 -16.72
C LYS A 313 22.00 20.96 -18.15
N THR A 314 22.74 19.97 -18.63
CA THR A 314 23.19 19.87 -20.02
C THR A 314 22.08 19.26 -20.89
N ALA A 315 22.21 19.46 -22.20
CA ALA A 315 21.33 18.84 -23.18
C ALA A 315 21.39 17.30 -23.14
N LEU A 316 22.57 16.75 -22.82
CA LEU A 316 22.77 15.30 -22.72
C LEU A 316 22.00 14.73 -21.53
N GLN A 317 22.07 15.36 -20.36
CA GLN A 317 21.33 14.93 -19.16
C GLN A 317 19.81 14.89 -19.43
N VAL A 318 19.23 15.97 -19.96
CA VAL A 318 17.77 16.02 -20.19
C VAL A 318 17.31 15.06 -21.30
N ALA A 319 18.08 14.93 -22.39
CA ALA A 319 17.78 13.95 -23.43
C ALA A 319 17.88 12.51 -22.90
N SER A 320 18.85 12.25 -22.01
CA SER A 320 19.05 10.94 -21.41
C SER A 320 17.91 10.54 -20.47
N HIS A 321 17.35 11.48 -19.70
CA HIS A 321 16.17 11.23 -18.88
C HIS A 321 14.92 10.95 -19.72
N GLN A 322 14.74 11.67 -20.82
CA GLN A 322 13.55 11.54 -21.67
C GLN A 322 13.61 10.36 -22.65
N GLY A 323 14.77 9.72 -22.80
CA GLY A 323 14.93 8.56 -23.70
C GLY A 323 15.11 8.94 -25.17
N HIS A 324 15.46 10.19 -25.48
CA HIS A 324 15.62 10.67 -26.86
C HIS A 324 16.93 10.18 -27.47
N ARG A 325 16.98 8.89 -27.83
CA ARG A 325 18.19 8.19 -28.32
C ARG A 325 18.89 8.87 -29.48
N ASP A 326 18.15 9.41 -30.44
CA ASP A 326 18.73 10.10 -31.60
C ASP A 326 19.42 11.40 -31.18
N ILE A 327 18.84 12.12 -30.24
CA ILE A 327 19.42 13.35 -29.69
C ILE A 327 20.66 13.03 -28.86
N VAL A 328 20.60 12.01 -28.01
CA VAL A 328 21.76 11.51 -27.26
C VAL A 328 22.89 11.18 -28.24
N GLN A 329 22.59 10.47 -29.32
CA GLN A 329 23.59 10.13 -30.34
C GLN A 329 24.19 11.37 -31.01
N LEU A 330 23.38 12.39 -31.33
CA LEU A 330 23.87 13.65 -31.89
C LEU A 330 24.80 14.40 -30.93
N LEU A 331 24.41 14.51 -29.66
CA LEU A 331 25.19 15.19 -28.62
C LEU A 331 26.53 14.49 -28.39
N LEU A 332 26.53 13.15 -28.32
CA LEU A 332 27.77 12.37 -28.18
C LEU A 332 28.68 12.50 -29.41
N ASN A 333 28.12 12.58 -30.61
CA ASN A 333 28.89 12.85 -31.83
C ASN A 333 29.48 14.26 -31.82
N ALA A 334 28.78 15.22 -31.22
CA ALA A 334 29.24 16.59 -30.96
C ALA A 334 30.17 16.70 -29.74
N LYS A 335 30.67 15.58 -29.20
CA LYS A 335 31.64 15.53 -28.09
C LYS A 335 31.09 16.06 -26.74
N ALA A 336 29.78 15.94 -26.51
CA ALA A 336 29.20 16.18 -25.19
C ALA A 336 29.92 15.35 -24.11
N SER A 337 30.23 15.99 -22.98
CA SER A 337 30.86 15.36 -21.83
C SER A 337 29.90 14.38 -21.15
N LEU A 338 30.34 13.13 -21.04
CA LEU A 338 29.62 12.07 -20.31
C LEU A 338 29.60 12.32 -18.79
N GLU A 339 30.65 12.98 -18.29
CA GLU A 339 30.90 13.20 -16.87
C GLU A 339 30.56 14.62 -16.40
N ALA A 340 29.85 15.39 -17.23
CA ALA A 340 29.25 16.64 -16.78
C ALA A 340 28.25 16.36 -15.65
N LYS A 341 28.39 17.10 -14.56
CA LYS A 341 27.55 16.98 -13.36
C LYS A 341 26.70 18.22 -13.17
N ASP A 342 25.47 18.02 -12.70
CA ASP A 342 24.63 19.11 -12.22
C ASP A 342 24.95 19.46 -10.75
N GLU A 343 24.11 20.31 -10.15
CA GLU A 343 24.26 20.75 -8.75
C GLU A 343 24.13 19.60 -7.73
N ASP A 344 23.44 18.51 -8.09
CA ASP A 344 23.30 17.31 -7.26
C ASP A 344 24.43 16.30 -7.51
N GLY A 345 25.31 16.57 -8.49
CA GLY A 345 26.42 15.70 -8.87
C GLY A 345 26.03 14.61 -9.86
N ASP A 346 24.81 14.65 -10.43
CA ASP A 346 24.28 13.61 -11.30
C ASP A 346 24.80 13.77 -12.74
N THR A 347 25.26 12.67 -13.33
CA THR A 347 25.71 12.60 -14.74
C THR A 347 24.58 12.20 -15.68
N ALA A 348 24.80 12.24 -17.00
CA ALA A 348 23.82 11.73 -17.97
C ALA A 348 23.40 10.27 -17.71
N LEU A 349 24.32 9.45 -17.18
CA LEU A 349 24.04 8.06 -16.83
C LEU A 349 23.05 7.97 -15.64
N HIS A 350 23.18 8.82 -14.63
CA HIS A 350 22.19 8.95 -13.54
C HIS A 350 20.81 9.37 -14.07
N TYR A 351 20.77 10.37 -14.96
CA TYR A 351 19.53 10.84 -15.59
C TYR A 351 18.80 9.73 -16.37
N SER A 352 19.55 8.88 -17.08
CA SER A 352 18.94 7.73 -17.77
C SER A 352 18.36 6.68 -16.82
N ALA A 353 18.95 6.48 -15.63
CA ALA A 353 18.37 5.62 -14.60
C ALA A 353 17.11 6.25 -13.98
N PHE A 354 17.10 7.57 -13.72
CA PHE A 354 15.90 8.28 -13.26
C PHE A 354 14.73 8.17 -14.25
N GLY A 355 15.03 8.29 -15.54
CA GLY A 355 14.04 8.23 -16.62
C GLY A 355 13.60 6.83 -17.05
N ASN A 356 14.15 5.76 -16.45
CA ASN A 356 13.98 4.37 -16.88
C ASN A 356 14.36 4.12 -18.36
N GLN A 357 15.55 4.56 -18.76
CA GLN A 357 15.99 4.55 -20.17
C GLN A 357 17.16 3.57 -20.40
N PRO A 358 16.92 2.24 -20.40
CA PRO A 358 17.98 1.23 -20.51
C PRO A 358 18.74 1.30 -21.85
N GLU A 359 18.07 1.72 -22.94
CA GLU A 359 18.74 1.86 -24.24
C GLU A 359 19.66 3.07 -24.32
N VAL A 360 19.29 4.17 -23.65
CA VAL A 360 20.20 5.32 -23.51
C VAL A 360 21.38 4.94 -22.63
N MET A 361 21.16 4.19 -21.54
CA MET A 361 22.26 3.68 -20.70
C MET A 361 23.28 2.89 -21.52
N ARG A 362 22.81 1.98 -22.38
CA ARG A 362 23.69 1.23 -23.30
C ARG A 362 24.51 2.18 -24.18
N GLN A 363 23.88 3.18 -24.80
CA GLN A 363 24.59 4.16 -25.65
C GLN A 363 25.66 4.94 -24.89
N LEU A 364 25.36 5.38 -23.66
CA LEU A 364 26.32 6.11 -22.82
C LEU A 364 27.51 5.23 -22.41
N LEU A 365 27.23 3.99 -21.99
CA LEU A 365 28.24 3.02 -21.57
C LEU A 365 29.12 2.56 -22.74
N GLU A 366 28.56 2.41 -23.93
CA GLU A 366 29.31 2.17 -25.18
C GLU A 366 30.28 3.30 -25.51
N LYS A 367 29.95 4.54 -25.13
CA LYS A 367 30.85 5.70 -25.21
C LYS A 367 31.79 5.85 -24.01
N ARG A 368 31.84 4.84 -23.13
CA ARG A 368 32.70 4.77 -21.94
C ARG A 368 32.34 5.78 -20.85
N ALA A 369 31.05 6.03 -20.64
CA ALA A 369 30.59 6.68 -19.43
C ALA A 369 31.06 5.88 -18.21
N ASP A 370 31.46 6.56 -17.14
CA ASP A 370 31.87 5.89 -15.91
C ASP A 370 30.64 5.24 -15.25
N VAL A 371 30.60 3.90 -15.27
CA VAL A 371 29.51 3.10 -14.73
C VAL A 371 29.37 3.25 -13.21
N ASP A 372 30.46 3.61 -12.54
CA ASP A 372 30.57 3.73 -11.08
C ASP A 372 30.63 5.20 -10.61
N SER A 373 30.32 6.15 -11.50
CA SER A 373 30.26 7.58 -11.18
C SER A 373 29.29 7.82 -10.02
N LEU A 374 29.70 8.69 -9.08
CA LEU A 374 28.94 9.01 -7.87
C LEU A 374 28.42 10.44 -7.91
N ASN A 375 27.18 10.63 -7.45
CA ASN A 375 26.63 11.95 -7.17
C ASN A 375 27.04 12.48 -5.79
N ASN A 376 26.55 13.67 -5.41
CA ASN A 376 26.94 14.32 -4.15
C ASN A 376 26.48 13.55 -2.90
N GLY A 377 25.47 12.67 -3.04
CA GLY A 377 25.03 11.74 -2.01
C GLY A 377 25.86 10.46 -1.91
N GLY A 378 26.91 10.31 -2.73
CA GLY A 378 27.67 9.07 -2.84
C GLY A 378 26.89 7.94 -3.54
N CYS A 379 25.72 8.24 -4.11
CA CYS A 379 24.93 7.26 -4.83
C CYS A 379 25.53 7.05 -6.22
N SER A 380 25.73 5.78 -6.59
CA SER A 380 26.01 5.41 -7.98
C SER A 380 24.72 5.33 -8.81
N THR A 381 24.85 5.22 -10.12
CA THR A 381 23.69 5.00 -11.01
C THR A 381 22.91 3.72 -10.63
N LEU A 382 23.58 2.69 -10.10
CA LEU A 382 22.92 1.48 -9.62
C LEU A 382 21.98 1.76 -8.44
N HIS A 383 22.39 2.59 -7.48
CA HIS A 383 21.53 3.01 -6.36
C HIS A 383 20.27 3.71 -6.88
N VAL A 384 20.42 4.60 -7.87
CA VAL A 384 19.28 5.30 -8.49
C VAL A 384 18.32 4.30 -9.14
N ALA A 385 18.83 3.39 -9.99
CA ALA A 385 18.01 2.40 -10.67
C ALA A 385 17.26 1.47 -9.69
N VAL A 386 17.93 1.05 -8.62
CA VAL A 386 17.33 0.22 -7.57
C VAL A 386 16.26 0.98 -6.78
N ASN A 387 16.56 2.19 -6.32
CA ASN A 387 15.60 2.99 -5.55
C ASN A 387 14.34 3.34 -6.34
N LYS A 388 14.46 3.50 -7.66
CA LYS A 388 13.34 3.69 -8.60
C LYS A 388 12.70 2.38 -9.06
N GLN A 389 13.26 1.23 -8.68
CA GLN A 389 12.80 -0.11 -9.05
C GLN A 389 12.81 -0.39 -10.57
N HIS A 390 13.73 0.24 -11.30
CA HIS A 390 13.86 0.11 -12.75
C HIS A 390 14.70 -1.13 -13.11
N GLN A 391 14.07 -2.30 -13.12
CA GLN A 391 14.71 -3.61 -13.27
C GLN A 391 15.60 -3.73 -14.53
N GLU A 392 15.14 -3.23 -15.67
CA GLU A 392 15.94 -3.32 -16.91
C GLU A 392 17.19 -2.45 -16.87
N CYS A 393 17.11 -1.27 -16.22
CA CYS A 393 18.28 -0.43 -15.97
C CYS A 393 19.29 -1.12 -15.06
N VAL A 394 18.82 -1.81 -14.00
CA VAL A 394 19.68 -2.65 -13.13
C VAL A 394 20.41 -3.71 -13.96
N LYS A 395 19.68 -4.46 -14.81
CA LYS A 395 20.30 -5.47 -15.68
C LYS A 395 21.38 -4.88 -16.59
N VAL A 396 21.14 -3.70 -17.18
CA VAL A 396 22.14 -3.02 -18.02
C VAL A 396 23.41 -2.76 -17.22
N LEU A 397 23.31 -2.14 -16.04
CA LEU A 397 24.46 -1.80 -15.21
C LEU A 397 25.26 -3.03 -14.77
N LEU A 398 24.58 -4.11 -14.37
CA LEU A 398 25.22 -5.37 -14.00
C LEU A 398 25.98 -6.00 -15.18
N ASN A 399 25.37 -6.01 -16.36
CA ASN A 399 26.00 -6.50 -17.59
C ASN A 399 27.22 -5.69 -18.01
N TRP A 400 27.26 -4.40 -17.64
CA TRP A 400 28.40 -3.51 -17.88
C TRP A 400 29.43 -3.49 -16.76
N GLY A 401 29.32 -4.41 -15.79
CA GLY A 401 30.39 -4.64 -14.82
C GLY A 401 30.43 -3.67 -13.65
N CYS A 402 29.33 -2.95 -13.36
CA CYS A 402 29.29 -1.98 -12.26
C CYS A 402 29.68 -2.59 -10.90
N ASN A 403 30.25 -1.78 -10.03
CA ASN A 403 30.56 -2.16 -8.66
C ASN A 403 29.29 -2.12 -7.80
N VAL A 404 28.68 -3.31 -7.62
CA VAL A 404 27.48 -3.50 -6.79
C VAL A 404 27.67 -3.22 -5.29
N ASN A 405 28.91 -3.05 -4.85
CA ASN A 405 29.29 -2.90 -3.44
C ASN A 405 29.60 -1.45 -3.03
N ILE A 406 29.42 -0.49 -3.94
CA ILE A 406 29.52 0.94 -3.59
C ILE A 406 28.58 1.23 -2.42
N GLN A 407 29.07 1.98 -1.44
CA GLN A 407 28.29 2.44 -0.30
C GLN A 407 28.01 3.93 -0.44
N ASP A 408 26.74 4.30 -0.31
CA ASP A 408 26.30 5.70 -0.35
C ASP A 408 26.67 6.49 0.92
N ALA A 409 26.19 7.73 1.04
CA ALA A 409 26.40 8.57 2.21
C ALA A 409 25.87 7.96 3.53
N TYR A 410 24.95 6.99 3.50
CA TYR A 410 24.44 6.27 4.66
C TYR A 410 25.16 4.93 4.89
N GLY A 411 26.08 4.56 4.01
CA GLY A 411 26.75 3.27 4.02
C GLY A 411 25.91 2.17 3.36
N ASP A 412 24.77 2.49 2.77
CA ASP A 412 23.91 1.51 2.12
C ASP A 412 24.51 1.15 0.76
N THR A 413 24.47 -0.14 0.44
CA THR A 413 24.75 -0.63 -0.92
C THR A 413 23.45 -0.73 -1.69
N ALA A 414 23.52 -0.88 -3.01
CA ALA A 414 22.35 -1.15 -3.85
C ALA A 414 21.53 -2.36 -3.35
N LEU A 415 22.15 -3.36 -2.72
CA LEU A 415 21.43 -4.49 -2.14
C LEU A 415 20.67 -4.10 -0.85
N HIS A 416 21.23 -3.23 -0.01
CA HIS A 416 20.50 -2.69 1.15
C HIS A 416 19.24 -1.93 0.69
N ASP A 417 19.38 -1.09 -0.34
CA ASP A 417 18.26 -0.37 -0.95
C ASP A 417 17.21 -1.33 -1.51
N ALA A 418 17.62 -2.34 -2.29
CA ALA A 418 16.71 -3.31 -2.91
C ALA A 418 15.88 -4.06 -1.86
N ILE A 419 16.51 -4.45 -0.75
CA ILE A 419 15.84 -5.11 0.36
C ILE A 419 14.86 -4.16 1.06
N GLY A 420 15.27 -2.91 1.33
CA GLY A 420 14.38 -1.90 1.90
C GLY A 420 13.19 -1.52 1.01
N LYS A 421 13.25 -1.80 -0.31
CA LYS A 421 12.15 -1.63 -1.26
C LYS A 421 11.29 -2.89 -1.45
N GLU A 422 11.65 -4.01 -0.84
CA GLU A 422 10.93 -5.30 -0.93
C GLU A 422 10.71 -5.77 -2.39
N ASN A 423 11.69 -5.54 -3.28
CA ASN A 423 11.59 -5.94 -4.69
C ASN A 423 12.36 -7.25 -4.95
N PRO A 424 11.69 -8.42 -4.97
CA PRO A 424 12.37 -9.71 -5.05
C PRO A 424 13.18 -9.89 -6.33
N THR A 425 12.73 -9.32 -7.46
CA THR A 425 13.44 -9.46 -8.74
C THR A 425 14.78 -8.73 -8.73
N ILE A 426 14.83 -7.51 -8.18
CA ILE A 426 16.10 -6.77 -8.08
C ILE A 426 17.02 -7.41 -7.05
N ILE A 427 16.48 -7.88 -5.93
CA ILE A 427 17.25 -8.63 -4.93
C ILE A 427 17.89 -9.86 -5.59
N GLU A 428 17.12 -10.63 -6.35
CA GLU A 428 17.62 -11.81 -7.06
C GLU A 428 18.72 -11.45 -8.07
N LEU A 429 18.57 -10.37 -8.83
CA LEU A 429 19.61 -9.89 -9.76
C LEU A 429 20.92 -9.54 -9.03
N LEU A 430 20.84 -8.85 -7.90
CA LEU A 430 22.01 -8.42 -7.14
C LEU A 430 22.68 -9.56 -6.37
N VAL A 431 21.89 -10.44 -5.75
CA VAL A 431 22.39 -11.60 -4.97
C VAL A 431 23.11 -12.59 -5.88
N ASN A 432 22.64 -12.77 -7.11
CA ASN A 432 23.27 -13.66 -8.08
C ASN A 432 24.45 -13.03 -8.83
N TYR A 433 24.81 -11.78 -8.52
CA TYR A 433 25.95 -11.12 -9.15
C TYR A 433 27.26 -11.56 -8.50
N GLU A 434 28.19 -12.11 -9.29
CA GLU A 434 29.41 -12.79 -8.80
C GLU A 434 30.24 -11.96 -7.81
N LYS A 435 30.27 -10.63 -7.99
CA LYS A 435 31.11 -9.71 -7.21
C LYS A 435 30.44 -9.19 -5.93
N ILE A 436 29.22 -9.60 -5.59
CA ILE A 436 28.49 -9.08 -4.42
C ILE A 436 29.19 -9.44 -3.10
N ASP A 437 29.32 -8.48 -2.19
CA ASP A 437 29.84 -8.68 -0.84
C ASP A 437 28.74 -8.55 0.22
N PHE A 438 28.28 -9.70 0.72
CA PHE A 438 27.26 -9.77 1.77
C PHE A 438 27.75 -9.35 3.17
N ARG A 439 29.06 -9.08 3.33
CA ARG A 439 29.66 -8.71 4.64
C ARG A 439 29.56 -7.21 4.93
N LEU A 440 29.33 -6.40 3.90
CA LEU A 440 29.28 -4.94 4.05
C LEU A 440 28.13 -4.53 4.97
N LYS A 441 28.45 -3.59 5.85
CA LYS A 441 27.51 -3.01 6.79
C LYS A 441 27.30 -1.53 6.49
N ASN A 442 26.05 -1.08 6.54
CA ASN A 442 25.77 0.34 6.51
C ASN A 442 26.19 1.04 7.81
N LYS A 443 26.10 2.38 7.85
CA LYS A 443 26.49 3.18 9.03
C LYS A 443 25.63 2.89 10.27
N ARG A 444 24.50 2.21 10.10
CA ARG A 444 23.62 1.75 11.19
C ARG A 444 24.01 0.35 11.71
N GLY A 445 25.03 -0.28 11.14
CA GLY A 445 25.56 -1.57 11.55
C GLY A 445 24.85 -2.78 10.93
N PHE A 446 23.89 -2.56 10.03
CA PHE A 446 23.16 -3.64 9.36
C PHE A 446 23.96 -4.18 8.19
N ASN A 447 24.05 -5.51 8.09
CA ASN A 447 24.36 -6.17 6.81
C ASN A 447 23.07 -6.78 6.24
N VAL A 448 23.12 -7.15 4.97
CA VAL A 448 22.00 -7.70 4.20
C VAL A 448 21.42 -9.01 4.76
N LEU A 449 22.17 -9.75 5.59
CA LEU A 449 21.66 -10.94 6.29
C LEU A 449 20.69 -10.60 7.44
N HIS A 450 20.78 -9.40 8.03
CA HIS A 450 19.86 -8.98 9.10
C HIS A 450 18.44 -8.73 8.60
N HIS A 451 18.25 -8.54 7.30
CA HIS A 451 16.94 -8.35 6.69
C HIS A 451 16.29 -9.64 6.16
N ALA A 452 17.02 -10.77 6.16
CA ALA A 452 16.49 -12.07 5.73
C ALA A 452 15.85 -12.89 6.87
N ALA A 453 15.58 -12.27 8.02
CA ALA A 453 15.08 -12.90 9.24
C ALA A 453 13.64 -12.49 9.59
#